data_AF-A0A930R781-F1
#
_entry.id   AF-A0A930R781-F1
#
_cell.length_a   1.000
_cell.length_b   1.000
_cell.length_c   1.000
_cell.angle_alpha   90.00
_cell.angle_beta   90.00
_cell.angle_gamma   90.00
#
_symmetry.space_group_name_H-M   'P 1'
#
loop_
_entity.id
_entity.type
_entity.pdbx_description
1 polymer ?
#
loop_
_entity_poly.entity_id
_entity_poly.type
_entity_poly.pdbx_seq_one_letter_code
_entity_poly.pdbx_strand_id
1 'polypeptide(L)' 'LVVLEDDKQLFPPYQGAPLMKEALLKQHPELEGVLNVLAGKITAEQMSRMNYEVGVEGKSAETVAREFLQSQGYLK' A
#
# COMPACT_ATOMS: atom_id res chain seq x y z
N LEU A 1 -20.50 -3.86 4.38
CA LEU A 1 -20.09 -5.14 3.74
C LEU A 1 -18.89 -5.66 4.49
N VAL A 2 -18.73 -6.98 4.60
CA VAL A 2 -17.59 -7.62 5.27
C VAL A 2 -16.95 -8.58 4.28
N VAL A 3 -15.62 -8.54 4.15
CA VAL A 3 -14.85 -9.48 3.34
C VAL A 3 -14.71 -10.79 4.12
N LEU A 4 -15.06 -11.92 3.50
CA LEU A 4 -14.86 -13.24 4.08
C LEU A 4 -13.41 -13.69 3.87
N GLU A 5 -12.87 -14.41 4.85
CA GLU A 5 -11.55 -15.02 4.75
C GLU A 5 -11.59 -16.20 3.77
N ASP A 6 -10.60 -16.28 2.88
CA ASP A 6 -10.36 -17.45 2.03
C ASP A 6 -9.50 -18.46 2.79
N ASP A 7 -10.11 -19.11 3.79
CA ASP A 7 -9.48 -20.07 4.71
C ASP A 7 -8.92 -21.31 4.00
N LYS A 8 -9.44 -21.64 2.82
CA LYS A 8 -9.00 -22.76 1.98
C LYS A 8 -8.00 -22.37 0.90
N GLN A 9 -7.59 -21.10 0.84
CA GLN A 9 -6.62 -20.59 -0.12
C GLN A 9 -6.97 -20.96 -1.56
N LEU A 10 -8.26 -20.87 -1.91
CA LEU A 10 -8.75 -21.16 -3.25
C LEU A 10 -8.17 -20.16 -4.26
N PHE A 11 -7.94 -18.91 -3.84
CA PHE A 11 -7.38 -17.86 -4.67
C PHE A 11 -5.87 -17.69 -4.44
N PRO A 12 -5.09 -17.39 -5.50
CA PRO A 12 -3.70 -17.06 -5.33
C PRO A 12 -3.53 -15.72 -4.58
N PRO A 13 -2.43 -15.53 -3.84
CA PRO A 13 -2.19 -14.29 -3.11
C PRO A 13 -1.90 -13.12 -4.06
N TYR A 14 -2.55 -11.98 -3.83
CA TYR A 14 -2.31 -10.72 -4.55
C TYR A 14 -1.85 -9.62 -3.58
N GLN A 15 -0.61 -9.72 -3.12
CA GLN A 15 -0.02 -8.74 -2.23
C GLN A 15 0.66 -7.63 -3.03
N GLY A 16 0.35 -6.37 -2.69
CA GLY A 16 1.02 -5.22 -3.27
C GLY A 16 2.47 -5.15 -2.79
N ALA A 17 3.41 -5.02 -3.73
CA ALA A 17 4.83 -4.85 -3.44
C ALA A 17 5.46 -3.85 -4.42
N PRO A 18 6.35 -2.95 -3.96
CA PRO A 18 7.16 -2.14 -4.86
C PRO A 18 8.08 -3.03 -5.70
N LEU A 19 8.10 -2.80 -7.01
CA LEU A 19 8.99 -3.47 -7.94
C LEU A 19 9.81 -2.43 -8.69
N MET A 20 11.12 -2.68 -8.82
CA MET A 20 12.05 -1.78 -9.49
C MET A 20 13.19 -2.53 -10.18
N LYS A 21 13.86 -1.87 -11.12
CA LYS A 21 15.03 -2.44 -11.79
C LYS A 21 16.21 -2.52 -10.82
N GLU A 22 16.96 -3.62 -10.89
CA GLU A 22 18.17 -3.80 -10.08
C GLU A 22 19.18 -2.66 -10.26
N ALA A 23 19.34 -2.17 -11.50
CA ALA A 23 20.23 -1.05 -11.79
C ALA A 23 19.84 0.25 -11.06
N LEU A 24 18.54 0.46 -10.78
CA LEU A 24 18.09 1.61 -10.00
C LEU A 24 18.46 1.43 -8.53
N LEU A 25 18.24 0.24 -7.97
CA LEU A 25 18.57 -0.05 -6.58
C LEU A 25 20.08 0.02 -6.32
N LYS A 26 20.92 -0.36 -7.28
CA LYS A 26 22.38 -0.19 -7.18
C LYS A 26 22.81 1.27 -7.15
N GLN A 27 22.09 2.15 -7.85
CA GLN A 27 22.36 3.59 -7.86
C GLN A 27 21.80 4.29 -6.62
N HIS A 28 20.68 3.78 -6.09
CA HIS A 28 19.95 4.34 -4.97
C HIS A 28 19.61 3.26 -3.93
N PRO A 29 20.61 2.72 -3.21
CA PRO A 29 20.39 1.66 -2.22
C PRO A 29 19.47 2.09 -1.06
N GLU A 30 19.35 3.40 -0.81
CA GLU A 30 18.45 3.97 0.19
C GLU A 30 16.97 3.67 -0.07
N LEU A 31 16.58 3.41 -1.32
CA LEU A 31 15.18 3.16 -1.71
C LEU A 31 14.62 1.90 -1.03
N GLU A 32 15.45 0.87 -0.84
CA GLU A 32 15.03 -0.34 -0.14
C GLU A 32 14.60 -0.02 1.29
N GLY A 33 15.44 0.70 2.04
CA GLY A 33 15.16 1.09 3.41
C GLY A 33 13.92 1.98 3.52
N VAL A 34 13.83 2.99 2.64
CA VAL A 34 12.71 3.95 2.63
C VAL A 34 11.37 3.27 2.33
N LEU A 35 11.32 2.38 1.33
CA LEU A 35 10.08 1.72 0.94
C LEU A 35 9.68 0.59 1.90
N ASN A 36 10.66 -0.12 2.49
CA ASN A 36 10.39 -1.18 3.45
C ASN A 36 9.78 -0.69 4.76
N VAL A 37 9.80 0.62 5.04
CA VAL A 37 9.02 1.20 6.16
C VAL A 37 7.53 0.84 6.05
N LEU A 38 7.01 0.67 4.83
CA LEU A 38 5.61 0.32 4.55
C LEU A 38 5.34 -1.19 4.54
N ALA A 39 6.37 -2.04 4.62
CA ALA A 39 6.22 -3.49 4.53
C ALA A 39 5.31 -4.03 5.65
N GLY A 40 4.21 -4.67 5.26
CA GLY A 40 3.22 -5.21 6.19
C GLY A 40 2.45 -4.16 7.00
N LYS A 41 2.52 -2.87 6.63
CA LYS A 41 1.85 -1.78 7.37
C LYS A 41 0.47 -1.41 6.86
N ILE A 42 0.11 -1.88 5.66
CA ILE A 42 -1.18 -1.60 5.05
C ILE A 42 -2.01 -2.88 5.10
N THR A 43 -3.05 -2.89 5.93
CA THR A 43 -4.00 -4.00 6.01
C THR A 43 -4.96 -3.99 4.82
N ALA A 44 -5.61 -5.13 4.55
CA ALA A 44 -6.63 -5.23 3.50
C ALA A 44 -7.80 -4.26 3.74
N GLU A 45 -8.20 -4.05 4.99
CA GLU A 45 -9.25 -3.10 5.37
C GLU A 45 -8.83 -1.65 5.09
N GLN A 46 -7.61 -1.27 5.47
CA GLN A 46 -7.07 0.05 5.18
C GLN A 46 -7.00 0.31 3.67
N MET A 47 -6.50 -0.66 2.89
CA MET A 47 -6.46 -0.55 1.43
C MET A 47 -7.86 -0.44 0.82
N SER A 48 -8.82 -1.23 1.30
CA SER A 48 -10.21 -1.16 0.85
C SER A 48 -10.83 0.21 1.13
N ARG A 49 -10.55 0.80 2.28
CA ARG A 49 -11.03 2.15 2.63
C ARG A 49 -10.42 3.21 1.72
N MET A 50 -9.10 3.19 1.53
CA MET A 50 -8.43 4.14 0.63
C MET A 50 -8.96 4.02 -0.81
N ASN A 51 -9.19 2.81 -1.30
CA ASN A 51 -9.78 2.59 -2.63
C ASN A 51 -11.22 3.11 -2.73
N TYR A 52 -12.01 3.05 -1.65
CA TYR A 52 -13.36 3.62 -1.61
C TYR A 52 -13.33 5.16 -1.70
N GLU A 53 -12.44 5.81 -0.96
CA GLU A 53 -12.27 7.26 -1.00
C GLU A 53 -11.91 7.76 -2.41
N VAL A 54 -11.12 7.00 -3.16
CA VAL A 54 -10.78 7.32 -4.54
C VAL A 54 -11.92 6.97 -5.51
N GLY A 55 -12.40 5.74 -5.47
CA GLY A 55 -13.32 5.20 -6.48
C GLY A 55 -14.78 5.63 -6.32
N VAL A 56 -15.21 5.95 -5.10
CA VAL A 56 -16.60 6.30 -4.79
C VAL A 56 -16.73 7.75 -4.34
N GLU A 57 -15.86 8.22 -3.45
CA GLU A 57 -15.92 9.61 -2.96
C GLU A 57 -15.22 10.61 -3.90
N GLY A 58 -14.46 10.12 -4.90
CA GLY A 58 -13.83 10.96 -5.91
C GLY A 58 -12.62 11.75 -5.40
N LYS A 59 -12.04 11.39 -4.25
CA LYS A 59 -10.79 12.01 -3.78
C LYS A 59 -9.64 11.63 -4.72
N SER A 60 -8.65 12.52 -4.84
CA SER A 60 -7.44 12.18 -5.59
C SER A 60 -6.64 11.11 -4.86
N ALA A 61 -6.05 10.17 -5.62
CA ALA A 61 -5.20 9.13 -5.03
C ALA A 61 -3.98 9.72 -4.31
N GLU A 62 -3.44 10.86 -4.77
CA GLU A 62 -2.36 11.57 -4.10
C GLU A 62 -2.78 12.05 -2.71
N THR A 63 -3.95 12.70 -2.61
CA THR A 63 -4.49 13.19 -1.34
C THR A 63 -4.67 12.05 -0.35
N VAL A 64 -5.32 10.96 -0.77
CA VAL A 64 -5.57 9.79 0.08
C VAL A 64 -4.25 9.15 0.55
N ALA A 65 -3.29 8.97 -0.36
CA ALA A 65 -1.98 8.42 -0.01
C ALA A 65 -1.21 9.33 0.97
N ARG A 66 -1.22 10.64 0.76
CA ARG A 66 -0.57 11.61 1.64
C ARG A 66 -1.17 11.60 3.04
N GLU A 67 -2.51 11.65 3.13
CA GLU A 67 -3.24 11.59 4.40
C GLU A 67 -2.95 10.29 5.15
N PHE A 68 -2.94 9.15 4.45
CA PHE A 68 -2.55 7.87 5.04
C PHE A 68 -1.13 7.93 5.60
N LEU A 69 -0.14 8.34 4.81
CA LEU A 69 1.26 8.40 5.25
C LEU A 69 1.46 9.37 6.42
N GLN A 70 0.75 10.51 6.45
CA GLN A 70 0.77 11.44 7.57
C GLN A 70 0.14 10.84 8.83
N SER A 71 -1.02 10.18 8.69
CA SER A 71 -1.69 9.52 9.82
C SER A 71 -0.85 8.42 10.47
N GLN A 72 -0.01 7.75 9.68
CA GLN A 72 0.91 6.71 10.16
C GLN A 72 2.27 7.26 10.64
N GLY A 73 2.50 8.57 10.50
CA GLY A 73 3.75 9.23 10.89
C GLY A 73 4.92 8.98 9.91
N TYR A 74 4.65 8.50 8.70
CA TYR A 74 5.66 8.27 7.67
C TYR A 74 5.98 9.52 6.84
N LEU A 75 5.08 10.50 6.86
CA LEU A 75 5.22 11.77 6.15
C LEU A 75 4.76 12.90 7.08
N LYS A 76 5.40 14.08 6.99
CA LYS A 76 4.98 15.29 7.70
C LYS A 76 4.22 16.19 6.74
#